data_AF-A0A661N8A5-F1
#
_entry.id   AF-A0A661N8A5-F1
#
_cell.length_a   1.000
_cell.length_b   1.000
_cell.length_c   1.000
_cell.angle_alpha   90.00
_cell.angle_beta   90.00
_cell.angle_gamma   90.00
#
_symmetry.space_group_name_H-M   'P 1'
#
loop_
_entity.id
_entity.type
_entity.pdbx_description
1 polymer ?
#
loop_
_entity_poly.entity_id
_entity_poly.type
_entity_poly.pdbx_seq_one_letter_code
_entity_poly.pdbx_strand_id
1 'polypeptide(L)'
;MKAGGLGAGLLLSVIALCAGRASAQDGAVLDLTEERPALVTSGLALGLDGDDDDEDGALDLDQESTPPADDLFAITIRGRGPVLLRVGIGLRVLQAGGTPSRELRLSPRDLPARVLLQGTVASQQRGDRRLVAEYEGREFEVPVTVVATTFLDALNSPYDPTRQAARVSHSITNDATLRRDDAYHGTSRDPDDLRIEVRDPTAVGLTLTALLQSGPPGQPQQTRRRVTLRREQRGQPFRSPFIRLVGDVIDEEAPGVEGRVLRVGLRDQLRIVYPTPSGPVGTSLRVGRPGIEDGPSAARRGRLRIRVLRHRDGGVPAVGGDDRGALRIARDQVSIANEIWVQCAVGFGAPGSADIEVVDPPPASLLAIGDGDGLPAWGGGVVRFRVNGRPVEVSTSVSAPPIQTALAIGEALRRIGFVPEVTENPRTEFGAGRSADVVVRTATGELATLTPNRGAPLSTDRRQGAAIGAVDLRDGLREFDNMTAAAGTLEERALIKTLGDDDPGTIDLFIVNRFTNGTRQGEAFIEADGSAIINTLILDRNGIRQQREAWTQSHEIGHILMDMPFHPDNVGPDRPWLLMDADSSQGLVTGPKRLTRDECHRARNRSGVNAVPTILGRHEDEAARRPARPARRAR
;
A
#
# COMPACT_ATOMS: atom_id res chain seq x y z
N MET A 1 -55.13 -8.80 -41.58
CA MET A 1 -55.98 -7.66 -41.19
C MET A 1 -55.18 -6.74 -40.28
N LYS A 2 -55.23 -5.45 -40.59
CA LYS A 2 -54.81 -4.24 -39.84
C LYS A 2 -53.32 -4.02 -39.54
N ALA A 3 -52.85 -3.00 -40.26
CA ALA A 3 -51.62 -2.22 -40.14
C ALA A 3 -51.46 -1.48 -38.80
N GLY A 4 -50.24 -1.01 -38.56
CA GLY A 4 -49.93 0.04 -37.59
C GLY A 4 -48.43 0.24 -37.47
N GLY A 5 -47.87 1.10 -38.32
CA GLY A 5 -46.47 1.53 -38.22
C GLY A 5 -46.26 2.57 -37.13
N LEU A 6 -45.02 2.63 -36.62
CA LEU A 6 -44.46 3.78 -35.94
C LEU A 6 -42.94 3.71 -36.15
N GLY A 7 -42.43 4.71 -36.89
CA GLY A 7 -41.01 4.90 -37.11
C GLY A 7 -40.33 5.42 -35.86
N ALA A 8 -39.16 4.87 -35.56
CA ALA A 8 -38.21 5.42 -34.61
C ALA A 8 -36.86 5.49 -35.32
N GLY A 9 -36.45 6.70 -35.69
CA GLY A 9 -35.07 6.99 -36.04
C GLY A 9 -34.21 6.85 -34.80
N LEU A 10 -33.27 5.91 -34.82
CA LEU A 10 -32.23 5.80 -33.81
C LEU A 10 -30.91 6.27 -34.44
N LEU A 11 -30.43 7.43 -34.00
CA LEU A 11 -29.03 7.83 -34.17
C LEU A 11 -28.17 6.79 -33.44
N LEU A 12 -27.47 5.93 -34.19
CA LEU A 12 -26.33 5.21 -33.65
C LEU A 12 -25.12 6.16 -33.66
N SER A 13 -24.90 6.83 -32.53
CA SER A 13 -23.60 7.43 -32.22
C SER A 13 -22.64 6.33 -31.80
N VAL A 14 -21.88 5.81 -32.76
CA VAL A 14 -20.71 4.97 -32.51
C VAL A 14 -19.60 5.89 -31.99
N ILE A 15 -19.44 5.97 -30.66
CA ILE A 15 -18.19 6.45 -30.07
C ILE A 15 -17.33 5.21 -29.84
N ALA A 16 -16.38 5.00 -30.75
CA ALA A 16 -15.37 3.97 -30.63
C ALA A 16 -14.53 4.24 -29.36
N LEU A 17 -14.54 3.27 -28.44
CA LEU A 17 -13.60 3.18 -27.33
C LEU A 17 -12.20 2.92 -27.90
N CYS A 18 -11.38 3.96 -28.05
CA CYS A 18 -9.95 3.81 -28.26
C CYS A 18 -9.28 3.46 -26.92
N ALA A 19 -9.31 2.18 -26.55
CA ALA A 19 -8.38 1.59 -25.59
C ALA A 19 -7.11 1.13 -26.34
N GLY A 20 -6.41 2.08 -26.95
CA GLY A 20 -5.04 1.87 -27.41
C GLY A 20 -4.09 2.18 -26.26
N ARG A 21 -3.01 1.40 -26.12
CA ARG A 21 -1.79 1.90 -25.46
C ARG A 21 -1.55 3.32 -26.00
N ALA A 22 -1.18 4.28 -25.15
CA ALA A 22 -0.62 5.55 -25.58
C ALA A 22 0.71 5.27 -26.30
N SER A 23 0.62 4.70 -27.50
CA SER A 23 1.63 4.87 -28.53
C SER A 23 1.80 6.37 -28.65
N ALA A 24 3.05 6.83 -28.54
CA ALA A 24 3.45 8.18 -28.89
C ALA A 24 2.55 8.68 -30.02
N GLN A 25 1.76 9.71 -29.74
CA GLN A 25 0.84 10.31 -30.69
C GLN A 25 1.56 10.42 -32.03
N ASP A 26 0.91 10.04 -33.13
CA ASP A 26 1.42 10.38 -34.46
C ASP A 26 1.63 11.90 -34.47
N GLY A 27 2.89 12.30 -34.28
CA GLY A 27 3.23 13.68 -33.96
C GLY A 27 2.80 14.61 -35.07
N ALA A 28 2.58 15.88 -34.76
CA ALA A 28 2.21 16.85 -35.78
C ALA A 28 3.34 16.98 -36.83
N VAL A 29 3.00 17.07 -38.12
CA VAL A 29 4.00 17.11 -39.21
C VAL A 29 4.19 18.53 -39.71
N LEU A 30 5.40 19.07 -39.56
CA LEU A 30 5.79 20.35 -40.17
C LEU A 30 6.54 20.05 -41.48
N ASP A 31 5.83 20.09 -42.60
CA ASP A 31 6.40 19.89 -43.93
C ASP A 31 6.86 21.22 -44.54
N LEU A 32 8.17 21.47 -44.50
CA LEU A 32 8.77 22.72 -44.94
C LEU A 32 8.85 22.84 -46.47
N THR A 33 8.49 21.79 -47.20
CA THR A 33 8.37 21.82 -48.66
C THR A 33 7.05 22.41 -49.15
N GLU A 34 6.05 22.51 -48.26
CA GLU A 34 4.78 23.16 -48.55
C GLU A 34 4.89 24.69 -48.43
N GLU A 35 4.17 25.42 -49.29
CA GLU A 35 4.17 26.89 -49.20
C GLU A 35 3.55 27.39 -47.89
N ARG A 36 2.54 26.66 -47.37
CA ARG A 36 1.81 26.98 -46.14
C ARG A 36 1.53 25.68 -45.36
N PRO A 37 2.49 25.23 -44.56
CA PRO A 37 2.32 24.00 -43.79
C PRO A 37 1.09 24.09 -42.88
N ALA A 38 0.29 23.03 -42.78
CA ALA A 38 -0.95 23.02 -41.99
C ALA A 38 -0.74 23.44 -40.51
N LEU A 39 0.43 23.14 -39.96
CA LEU A 39 0.84 23.50 -38.61
C LEU A 39 0.98 25.03 -38.40
N VAL A 40 1.39 25.76 -39.44
CA VAL A 40 1.51 27.23 -39.41
C VAL A 40 0.15 27.90 -39.27
N THR A 41 -0.90 27.29 -39.84
CA THR A 41 -2.26 27.86 -39.81
C THR A 41 -3.07 27.41 -38.61
N SER A 42 -2.90 26.17 -38.17
CA SER A 42 -3.64 25.59 -37.04
C SER A 42 -3.02 25.93 -35.67
N GLY A 43 -1.69 26.06 -35.62
CA GLY A 43 -0.92 26.20 -34.40
C GLY A 43 -0.81 24.91 -33.59
N LEU A 44 -0.12 25.01 -32.45
CA LEU A 44 0.07 23.92 -31.49
C LEU A 44 -0.46 24.28 -30.11
N ALA A 45 -0.96 23.27 -29.40
CA ALA A 45 -1.22 23.29 -27.97
C ALA A 45 -0.34 22.27 -27.27
N LEU A 46 0.39 22.70 -26.25
CA LEU A 46 1.35 21.92 -25.46
C LEU A 46 0.98 21.97 -23.98
N GLY A 47 1.37 20.96 -23.20
CA GLY A 47 1.32 21.03 -21.75
C GLY A 47 2.47 21.89 -21.19
N LEU A 48 2.23 22.50 -20.03
CA LEU A 48 3.32 22.97 -19.17
C LEU A 48 3.89 21.77 -18.43
N ASP A 49 5.21 21.59 -18.54
CA ASP A 49 5.94 20.47 -17.95
C ASP A 49 6.34 20.75 -16.50
N GLY A 50 5.34 20.87 -15.64
CA GLY A 50 5.47 21.42 -14.28
C GLY A 50 5.45 20.36 -13.17
N ASP A 51 5.64 19.09 -13.50
CA ASP A 51 5.73 17.98 -12.55
C ASP A 51 7.17 17.50 -12.32
N ASP A 52 7.28 16.44 -11.53
CA ASP A 52 8.49 15.72 -11.09
C ASP A 52 8.10 14.24 -11.13
N ASP A 53 7.81 13.74 -12.34
CA ASP A 53 7.20 12.41 -12.50
C ASP A 53 8.24 11.27 -12.44
N ASP A 54 9.53 11.59 -12.60
CA ASP A 54 10.67 10.72 -12.35
C ASP A 54 11.18 10.77 -10.90
N GLU A 55 10.67 11.71 -10.10
CA GLU A 55 10.90 11.86 -8.65
C GLU A 55 12.37 12.11 -8.30
N ASP A 56 13.07 12.86 -9.14
CA ASP A 56 14.45 13.28 -8.91
C ASP A 56 14.56 14.53 -8.00
N GLY A 57 13.41 15.12 -7.64
CA GLY A 57 13.30 16.27 -6.75
C GLY A 57 13.49 17.61 -7.44
N ALA A 58 13.55 17.64 -8.76
CA ALA A 58 13.50 18.84 -9.59
C ALA A 58 12.26 18.81 -10.48
N LEU A 59 11.77 20.01 -10.85
CA LEU A 59 10.71 20.09 -11.85
C LEU A 59 11.29 19.78 -13.23
N ASP A 60 10.54 19.04 -14.05
CA ASP A 60 10.95 18.67 -15.41
C ASP A 60 11.26 19.91 -16.28
N LEU A 61 10.51 21.02 -16.10
CA LEU A 61 10.78 22.31 -16.74
C LEU A 61 12.09 23.00 -16.32
N ASP A 62 12.70 22.60 -15.20
CA ASP A 62 13.94 23.16 -14.65
C ASP A 62 15.16 22.25 -14.92
N GLN A 63 14.95 20.98 -15.26
CA GLN A 63 16.02 20.03 -15.55
C GLN A 63 16.82 20.41 -16.80
N GLU A 64 18.15 20.21 -16.78
CA GLU A 64 19.04 20.37 -17.93
C GLU A 64 19.15 19.08 -18.79
N SER A 65 18.79 17.94 -18.21
CA SER A 65 18.70 16.64 -18.87
C SER A 65 17.46 16.50 -19.74
N THR A 66 17.40 15.43 -20.53
CA THR A 66 16.20 15.05 -21.28
C THR A 66 15.08 14.73 -20.28
N PRO A 67 13.97 15.48 -20.27
CA PRO A 67 12.84 15.19 -19.38
C PRO A 67 12.13 13.90 -19.82
N PRO A 68 11.28 13.34 -18.95
CA PRO A 68 10.40 12.22 -19.26
C PRO A 68 9.62 12.43 -20.57
N ALA A 69 9.43 11.33 -21.31
CA ALA A 69 8.87 11.41 -22.67
C ALA A 69 7.37 11.73 -22.73
N ASP A 70 6.66 11.59 -21.61
CA ASP A 70 5.20 11.70 -21.52
C ASP A 70 4.72 13.18 -21.58
N ASP A 71 5.61 14.12 -21.30
CA ASP A 71 5.34 15.57 -21.24
C ASP A 71 5.83 16.32 -22.48
N LEU A 72 6.54 15.60 -23.35
CA LEU A 72 7.10 16.09 -24.59
C LEU A 72 6.13 15.90 -25.76
N PHE A 73 5.90 16.98 -26.51
CA PHE A 73 5.11 16.91 -27.73
C PHE A 73 5.98 16.63 -28.94
N ALA A 74 5.72 15.51 -29.62
CA ALA A 74 6.46 15.14 -30.80
C ALA A 74 5.96 15.88 -32.05
N ILE A 75 6.91 16.49 -32.78
CA ILE A 75 6.70 17.00 -34.14
C ILE A 75 7.65 16.27 -35.10
N THR A 76 7.16 15.98 -36.31
CA THR A 76 8.00 15.46 -37.39
C THR A 76 8.30 16.58 -38.36
N ILE A 77 9.58 16.92 -38.52
CA ILE A 77 10.05 17.93 -39.47
C ILE A 77 10.39 17.24 -40.78
N ARG A 78 9.82 17.72 -41.90
CA ARG A 78 10.14 17.24 -43.25
C ARG A 78 10.73 18.36 -44.09
N GLY A 79 11.74 18.03 -44.90
CA GLY A 79 12.46 18.95 -45.77
C GLY A 79 13.59 18.23 -46.50
N ARG A 80 14.27 18.92 -47.42
CA ARG A 80 15.41 18.37 -48.18
C ARG A 80 16.73 19.11 -47.92
N GLY A 81 16.65 20.36 -47.48
CA GLY A 81 17.77 21.19 -47.04
C GLY A 81 17.99 21.21 -45.51
N PRO A 82 19.03 21.93 -45.04
CA PRO A 82 19.25 22.15 -43.61
C PRO A 82 18.10 22.96 -43.00
N VAL A 83 17.77 22.65 -41.75
CA VAL A 83 16.71 23.33 -40.98
C VAL A 83 17.30 23.88 -39.68
N LEU A 84 17.01 25.14 -39.39
CA LEU A 84 17.28 25.74 -38.08
C LEU A 84 15.96 25.95 -37.35
N LEU A 85 15.75 25.25 -36.23
CA LEU A 85 14.63 25.46 -35.34
C LEU A 85 15.03 26.42 -34.21
N ARG A 86 14.23 27.45 -33.98
CA ARG A 86 14.35 28.40 -32.87
C ARG A 86 13.04 28.46 -32.12
N VAL A 87 13.08 28.46 -30.79
CA VAL A 87 11.89 28.61 -29.95
C VAL A 87 11.96 29.87 -29.10
N GLY A 88 10.81 30.51 -28.88
CA GLY A 88 10.68 31.69 -28.02
C GLY A 88 10.78 31.37 -26.52
N ILE A 89 10.73 32.42 -25.69
CA ILE A 89 10.66 32.27 -24.22
C ILE A 89 9.47 31.38 -23.84
N GLY A 90 9.67 30.45 -22.92
CA GLY A 90 8.63 29.54 -22.43
C GLY A 90 8.53 28.23 -23.18
N LEU A 91 9.46 27.95 -24.09
CA LEU A 91 9.59 26.70 -24.81
C LEU A 91 11.03 26.20 -24.79
N ARG A 92 11.19 24.88 -24.89
CA ARG A 92 12.45 24.21 -25.24
C ARG A 92 12.22 23.23 -26.37
N VAL A 93 13.26 22.98 -27.14
CA VAL A 93 13.28 22.04 -28.27
C VAL A 93 14.45 21.07 -28.09
N LEU A 94 14.22 19.80 -28.41
CA LEU A 94 15.25 18.77 -28.37
C LEU A 94 15.04 17.73 -29.46
N GLN A 95 16.13 17.15 -29.94
CA GLN A 95 16.08 15.92 -30.72
C GLN A 95 15.85 14.75 -29.76
N ALA A 96 15.19 13.68 -30.20
CA ALA A 96 14.97 12.50 -29.37
C ALA A 96 16.30 11.98 -28.77
N GLY A 97 16.40 11.95 -27.43
CA GLY A 97 17.60 11.56 -26.70
C GLY A 97 18.66 12.66 -26.53
N GLY A 98 18.43 13.87 -27.03
CA GLY A 98 19.30 15.04 -26.85
C GLY A 98 18.85 15.96 -25.71
N THR A 99 19.71 16.92 -25.34
CA THR A 99 19.42 17.89 -24.28
C THR A 99 18.46 18.99 -24.74
N PRO A 100 17.55 19.47 -23.86
CA PRO A 100 16.72 20.65 -24.12
C PRO A 100 17.55 21.89 -24.51
N SER A 101 17.12 22.58 -25.57
CA SER A 101 17.76 23.80 -26.07
C SER A 101 16.72 24.82 -26.53
N ARG A 102 17.15 26.06 -26.81
CA ARG A 102 16.33 27.07 -27.52
C ARG A 102 16.52 27.04 -29.04
N GLU A 103 17.56 26.36 -29.50
CA GLU A 103 17.93 26.24 -30.90
C GLU A 103 18.31 24.78 -31.22
N LEU A 104 17.80 24.26 -32.34
CA LEU A 104 18.15 22.92 -32.84
C LEU A 104 18.46 23.00 -34.34
N ARG A 105 19.65 22.53 -34.72
CA ARG A 105 20.09 22.46 -36.12
C ARG A 105 19.92 21.03 -36.62
N LEU A 106 19.20 20.89 -37.73
CA LEU A 106 18.99 19.61 -38.42
C LEU A 106 19.67 19.68 -39.77
N SER A 107 20.55 18.71 -40.04
CA SER A 107 21.14 18.53 -41.36
C SER A 107 20.15 17.83 -42.31
N PRO A 108 20.34 17.91 -43.63
CA PRO A 108 19.54 17.14 -44.59
C PRO A 108 19.47 15.64 -44.30
N ARG A 109 20.50 15.07 -43.64
CA ARG A 109 20.57 13.64 -43.30
C ARG A 109 19.71 13.27 -42.09
N ASP A 110 19.34 14.26 -41.28
CA ASP A 110 18.48 14.06 -40.12
C ASP A 110 16.99 14.05 -40.50
N LEU A 111 16.65 14.46 -41.74
CA LEU A 111 15.27 14.60 -42.20
C LEU A 111 14.76 13.30 -42.87
N PRO A 112 13.52 12.87 -42.57
CA PRO A 112 12.57 13.48 -41.63
C PRO A 112 13.01 13.31 -40.16
N ALA A 113 13.03 14.42 -39.42
CA ALA A 113 13.49 14.43 -38.03
C ALA A 113 12.32 14.42 -37.07
N ARG A 114 12.36 13.53 -36.07
CA ARG A 114 11.46 13.61 -34.92
C ARG A 114 12.06 14.54 -33.87
N VAL A 115 11.40 15.67 -33.66
CA VAL A 115 11.76 16.71 -32.69
C VAL A 115 10.72 16.73 -31.59
N LEU A 116 11.15 17.02 -30.37
CA LEU A 116 10.29 17.12 -29.20
C LEU A 116 10.24 18.59 -28.75
N LEU A 117 9.04 19.04 -28.38
CA LEU A 117 8.80 20.36 -27.80
C LEU A 117 8.37 20.22 -26.35
N GLN A 118 8.88 21.11 -25.50
CA GLN A 118 8.54 21.18 -24.09
C GLN A 118 8.03 22.59 -23.75
N GLY A 119 6.91 22.67 -23.03
CA GLY A 119 6.39 23.94 -22.51
C GLY A 119 6.95 24.23 -21.12
N THR A 120 7.61 25.39 -20.95
CA THR A 120 8.20 25.78 -19.65
C THR A 120 7.56 27.02 -19.03
N VAL A 121 6.75 27.77 -19.79
CA VAL A 121 5.96 28.88 -19.26
C VAL A 121 4.60 28.90 -19.93
N ALA A 122 3.54 28.90 -19.11
CA ALA A 122 2.16 28.98 -19.57
C ALA A 122 1.90 30.19 -20.49
N SER A 123 1.03 30.01 -21.47
CA SER A 123 0.59 31.08 -22.36
C SER A 123 -0.42 32.00 -21.66
N GLN A 124 -0.30 33.30 -21.92
CA GLN A 124 -1.28 34.30 -21.51
C GLN A 124 -2.32 34.55 -22.60
N GLN A 125 -1.94 34.35 -23.86
CA GLN A 125 -2.81 34.50 -25.03
C GLN A 125 -2.63 33.32 -25.98
N ARG A 126 -3.60 33.09 -26.85
CA ARG A 126 -3.50 32.06 -27.90
C ARG A 126 -2.31 32.35 -28.80
N GLY A 127 -1.42 31.37 -28.95
CA GLY A 127 -0.30 31.43 -29.89
C GLY A 127 0.75 32.48 -29.55
N ASP A 128 0.87 32.90 -28.29
CA ASP A 128 1.87 33.89 -27.86
C ASP A 128 3.30 33.32 -27.79
N ARG A 129 3.44 31.99 -27.80
CA ARG A 129 4.73 31.30 -27.95
C ARG A 129 4.94 30.94 -29.41
N ARG A 130 6.20 30.84 -29.85
CA ARG A 130 6.57 30.64 -31.25
C ARG A 130 7.61 29.54 -31.40
N LEU A 131 7.39 28.66 -32.36
CA LEU A 131 8.42 27.83 -32.98
C LEU A 131 8.69 28.41 -34.37
N VAL A 132 9.93 28.79 -34.64
CA VAL A 132 10.37 29.30 -35.94
C VAL A 132 11.27 28.25 -36.58
N ALA A 133 10.90 27.78 -37.76
CA ALA A 133 11.75 26.93 -38.59
C ALA A 133 12.28 27.74 -39.77
N GLU A 134 13.60 27.86 -39.88
CA GLU A 134 14.25 28.49 -41.01
C GLU A 134 14.75 27.42 -41.99
N TYR A 135 14.31 27.52 -43.23
CA TYR A 135 14.55 26.54 -44.29
C TYR A 135 14.69 27.24 -45.63
N GLU A 136 15.83 27.05 -46.31
CA GLU A 136 16.14 27.67 -47.61
C GLU A 136 15.93 29.20 -47.64
N GLY A 137 16.27 29.88 -46.55
CA GLY A 137 16.10 31.34 -46.39
C GLY A 137 14.66 31.80 -46.13
N ARG A 138 13.72 30.87 -45.95
CA ARG A 138 12.33 31.14 -45.55
C ARG A 138 12.15 30.84 -44.07
N GLU A 139 11.40 31.69 -43.37
CA GLU A 139 10.98 31.44 -42.00
C GLU A 139 9.53 30.94 -41.97
N PHE A 140 9.30 29.84 -41.25
CA PHE A 140 7.99 29.27 -40.98
C PHE A 140 7.71 29.42 -39.49
N GLU A 141 6.74 30.27 -39.15
CA GLU A 141 6.36 30.53 -37.76
C GLU A 141 5.13 29.72 -37.38
N VAL A 142 5.28 28.81 -36.42
CA VAL A 142 4.19 28.04 -35.84
C VAL A 142 3.76 28.71 -34.53
N PRO A 143 2.52 29.20 -34.41
CA PRO A 143 2.00 29.70 -33.14
C PRO A 143 1.80 28.54 -32.17
N VAL A 144 2.29 28.70 -30.95
CA VAL A 144 2.24 27.69 -29.89
C VAL A 144 1.52 28.26 -28.67
N THR A 145 0.63 27.47 -28.09
CA THR A 145 -0.06 27.78 -26.83
C THR A 145 0.34 26.74 -25.78
N VAL A 146 0.91 27.18 -24.67
CA VAL A 146 1.25 26.32 -23.53
C VAL A 146 0.10 26.37 -22.51
N VAL A 147 -0.60 25.26 -22.36
CA VAL A 147 -1.72 25.07 -21.42
C VAL A 147 -1.16 24.58 -20.10
N ALA A 148 -1.48 25.27 -19.01
CA ALA A 148 -1.12 24.80 -17.67
C ALA A 148 -2.27 24.02 -17.05
N THR A 149 -1.96 22.81 -16.59
CA THR A 149 -2.80 22.01 -15.69
C THR A 149 -2.11 21.97 -14.33
N THR A 150 -2.84 22.11 -13.24
CA THR A 150 -2.22 22.22 -11.91
C THR A 150 -3.11 21.58 -10.84
N PHE A 151 -2.50 20.86 -9.90
CA PHE A 151 -3.17 20.44 -8.68
C PHE A 151 -3.10 21.56 -7.65
N LEU A 152 -4.22 21.84 -6.97
CA LEU A 152 -4.32 22.80 -5.89
C LEU A 152 -4.67 22.09 -4.57
N ASP A 153 -4.13 22.56 -3.46
CA ASP A 153 -4.46 22.10 -2.11
C ASP A 153 -5.82 22.63 -1.61
N ALA A 154 -6.17 22.27 -0.38
CA ALA A 154 -7.38 22.72 0.30
C ALA A 154 -7.51 24.24 0.44
N LEU A 155 -6.40 24.98 0.33
CA LEU A 155 -6.32 26.44 0.42
C LEU A 155 -6.23 27.12 -0.96
N ASN A 156 -6.33 26.35 -2.04
CA ASN A 156 -6.12 26.78 -3.43
C ASN A 156 -4.68 27.21 -3.77
N SER A 157 -3.69 26.71 -3.01
CA SER A 157 -2.27 26.86 -3.36
C SER A 157 -1.85 25.76 -4.33
N PRO A 158 -1.06 26.06 -5.38
CA PRO A 158 -0.47 25.03 -6.22
C PRO A 158 0.35 24.03 -5.40
N TYR A 159 0.20 22.74 -5.70
CA TYR A 159 1.12 21.73 -5.20
C TYR A 159 2.51 21.97 -5.77
N ASP A 160 3.53 21.85 -4.92
CA ASP A 160 4.93 21.71 -5.32
C ASP A 160 5.26 20.21 -5.37
N PRO A 161 5.28 19.57 -6.57
CA PRO A 161 5.48 18.13 -6.69
C PRO A 161 6.88 17.68 -6.26
N THR A 162 7.84 18.59 -6.09
CA THR A 162 9.18 18.28 -5.54
C THR A 162 9.20 18.16 -4.02
N ARG A 163 8.13 18.61 -3.33
CA ARG A 163 8.06 18.63 -1.85
C ARG A 163 6.79 18.06 -1.28
N GLN A 164 5.73 18.01 -2.07
CA GLN A 164 4.39 17.62 -1.67
C GLN A 164 3.92 16.42 -2.49
N ALA A 165 2.91 15.74 -1.97
CA ALA A 165 2.25 14.63 -2.65
C ALA A 165 0.77 14.66 -2.24
N ALA A 166 -0.08 14.09 -3.07
CA ALA A 166 -1.47 13.90 -2.71
C ALA A 166 -1.61 12.85 -1.60
N ARG A 167 -2.69 12.95 -0.82
CA ARG A 167 -2.94 12.09 0.34
C ARG A 167 -4.39 11.61 0.34
N VAL A 168 -4.59 10.40 0.86
CA VAL A 168 -5.92 9.89 1.18
C VAL A 168 -6.42 10.61 2.43
N SER A 169 -7.68 11.05 2.39
CA SER A 169 -8.31 11.79 3.48
C SER A 169 -8.45 10.94 4.74
N HIS A 170 -8.27 11.58 5.89
CA HIS A 170 -8.53 11.01 7.22
C HIS A 170 -9.97 11.26 7.71
N SER A 171 -10.78 11.99 6.94
CA SER A 171 -12.13 12.42 7.31
C SER A 171 -13.19 11.42 6.83
N ILE A 172 -14.39 11.49 7.41
CA ILE A 172 -15.53 10.73 6.90
C ILE A 172 -15.88 11.27 5.51
N THR A 173 -15.88 10.40 4.50
CA THR A 173 -15.92 10.80 3.09
C THR A 173 -17.08 11.71 2.72
N ASN A 174 -18.26 11.49 3.30
CA ASN A 174 -19.46 12.26 3.01
C ASN A 174 -19.79 13.35 4.04
N ASP A 175 -18.91 13.63 5.01
CA ASP A 175 -19.15 14.64 6.02
C ASP A 175 -19.10 16.09 5.47
N ALA A 176 -19.28 17.06 6.37
CA ALA A 176 -19.30 18.48 6.05
C ALA A 176 -17.91 19.08 5.76
N THR A 177 -16.82 18.33 5.94
CA THR A 177 -15.48 18.80 5.59
C THR A 177 -15.29 18.81 4.08
N LEU A 178 -15.92 17.87 3.35
CA LEU A 178 -15.96 17.86 1.90
C LEU A 178 -17.02 18.85 1.38
N ARG A 179 -16.58 19.96 0.79
CA ARG A 179 -17.49 20.97 0.27
C ARG A 179 -18.32 20.46 -0.92
N ARG A 180 -19.63 20.71 -0.84
CA ARG A 180 -20.60 20.38 -1.89
C ARG A 180 -20.80 21.50 -2.90
N ASP A 181 -20.53 22.75 -2.52
CA ASP A 181 -20.57 23.88 -3.43
C ASP A 181 -19.40 23.86 -4.45
N ASP A 182 -19.52 24.72 -5.46
CA ASP A 182 -18.49 24.95 -6.49
C ASP A 182 -17.83 26.33 -6.29
N ALA A 183 -17.75 26.81 -5.04
CA ALA A 183 -17.23 28.15 -4.78
C ALA A 183 -15.78 28.27 -5.28
N TYR A 184 -15.55 29.18 -6.23
CA TYR A 184 -14.28 29.33 -6.94
C TYR A 184 -13.11 29.66 -6.00
N HIS A 185 -13.37 30.55 -5.04
CA HIS A 185 -12.43 30.98 -3.99
C HIS A 185 -12.60 30.22 -2.66
N GLY A 186 -13.46 29.19 -2.63
CA GLY A 186 -13.70 28.41 -1.42
C GLY A 186 -12.47 27.57 -1.02
N THR A 187 -12.24 27.43 0.28
CA THR A 187 -11.25 26.50 0.86
C THR A 187 -11.95 25.25 1.42
N SER A 188 -11.25 24.12 1.51
CA SER A 188 -11.74 22.91 2.21
C SER A 188 -11.30 22.91 3.68
N ARG A 189 -12.09 22.25 4.54
CA ARG A 189 -11.72 22.02 5.94
C ARG A 189 -10.84 20.80 6.11
N ASP A 190 -10.92 19.85 5.18
CA ASP A 190 -9.99 18.74 5.11
C ASP A 190 -8.75 19.19 4.33
N PRO A 191 -7.56 19.22 4.95
CA PRO A 191 -6.32 19.62 4.28
C PRO A 191 -5.88 18.66 3.17
N ASP A 192 -6.40 17.44 3.11
CA ASP A 192 -6.04 16.45 2.07
C ASP A 192 -6.95 16.53 0.83
N ASP A 193 -8.04 17.31 0.88
CA ASP A 193 -8.84 17.57 -0.30
C ASP A 193 -8.05 18.41 -1.31
N LEU A 194 -8.18 18.07 -2.60
CA LEU A 194 -7.49 18.77 -3.69
C LEU A 194 -8.47 19.33 -4.71
N ARG A 195 -7.99 20.22 -5.57
CA ARG A 195 -8.69 20.67 -6.78
C ARG A 195 -7.76 20.59 -7.98
N ILE A 196 -8.36 20.59 -9.16
CA ILE A 196 -7.61 20.75 -10.41
C ILE A 196 -7.90 22.13 -11.01
N GLU A 197 -6.86 22.76 -11.52
CA GLU A 197 -6.92 24.03 -12.25
C GLU A 197 -6.44 23.82 -13.68
N VAL A 198 -7.13 24.43 -14.64
CA VAL A 198 -6.73 24.46 -16.06
C VAL A 198 -6.69 25.91 -16.54
N ARG A 199 -5.52 26.35 -17.00
CA ARG A 199 -5.31 27.65 -17.64
C ARG A 199 -5.06 27.43 -19.13
N ASP A 200 -6.15 27.56 -19.90
CA ASP A 200 -6.14 27.50 -21.36
C ASP A 200 -6.69 28.83 -21.91
N PRO A 201 -5.85 29.68 -22.54
CA PRO A 201 -6.30 30.95 -23.11
C PRO A 201 -7.15 30.77 -24.38
N THR A 202 -7.19 29.57 -24.96
CA THR A 202 -8.03 29.25 -26.13
C THR A 202 -9.43 28.79 -25.74
N ALA A 203 -9.61 28.32 -24.50
CA ALA A 203 -10.87 27.80 -24.02
C ALA A 203 -11.95 28.89 -23.96
N VAL A 204 -13.01 28.67 -24.72
CA VAL A 204 -14.21 29.52 -24.77
C VAL A 204 -15.22 29.10 -23.71
N GLY A 205 -16.02 30.04 -23.21
CA GLY A 205 -17.09 29.76 -22.24
C GLY A 205 -16.67 29.86 -20.77
N LEU A 206 -17.51 29.33 -19.86
CA LEU A 206 -17.31 29.38 -18.39
C LEU A 206 -17.12 27.98 -17.78
N THR A 207 -17.22 26.94 -18.59
CA THR A 207 -17.08 25.55 -18.17
C THR A 207 -16.16 24.79 -19.11
N LEU A 208 -15.41 23.84 -18.57
CA LEU A 208 -14.68 22.84 -19.36
C LEU A 208 -14.73 21.48 -18.68
N THR A 209 -14.27 20.45 -19.38
CA THR A 209 -14.18 19.09 -18.85
C THR A 209 -12.75 18.59 -18.95
N ALA A 210 -12.24 18.02 -17.85
CA ALA A 210 -11.01 17.25 -17.83
C ALA A 210 -11.28 15.82 -17.34
N LEU A 211 -10.29 14.95 -17.51
CA LEU A 211 -10.25 13.64 -16.86
C LEU A 211 -9.21 13.68 -15.75
N LEU A 212 -9.58 13.13 -14.59
CA LEU A 212 -8.65 12.81 -13.51
C LEU A 212 -8.48 11.30 -13.47
N GLN A 213 -7.25 10.81 -13.44
CA GLN A 213 -6.92 9.39 -13.50
C GLN A 213 -6.00 9.01 -12.34
N SER A 214 -6.11 7.78 -11.85
CA SER A 214 -5.21 7.19 -10.86
C SER A 214 -4.81 5.77 -11.26
N GLY A 215 -3.54 5.44 -11.06
CA GLY A 215 -3.03 4.08 -11.17
C GLY A 215 -1.51 4.01 -11.06
N PRO A 216 -0.95 2.79 -11.05
CA PRO A 216 0.49 2.60 -10.92
C PRO A 216 1.24 3.22 -12.11
N PRO A 217 2.46 3.74 -11.90
CA PRO A 217 3.28 4.30 -12.98
C PRO A 217 3.51 3.28 -14.09
N GLY A 218 3.40 3.73 -15.34
CA GLY A 218 3.58 2.89 -16.54
C GLY A 218 2.52 1.80 -16.75
N GLN A 219 1.49 1.71 -15.90
CA GLN A 219 0.39 0.76 -16.04
C GLN A 219 -0.89 1.46 -16.50
N PRO A 220 -1.85 0.70 -17.09
CA PRO A 220 -3.17 1.23 -17.37
C PRO A 220 -3.81 1.79 -16.10
N GLN A 221 -4.28 3.04 -16.20
CA GLN A 221 -4.98 3.74 -15.13
C GLN A 221 -6.19 2.94 -14.65
N GLN A 222 -6.24 2.68 -13.35
CA GLN A 222 -7.25 1.82 -12.71
C GLN A 222 -8.55 2.58 -12.46
N THR A 223 -8.44 3.83 -12.03
CA THR A 223 -9.59 4.70 -11.72
C THR A 223 -9.58 5.92 -12.63
N ARG A 224 -10.75 6.31 -13.14
CA ARG A 224 -10.91 7.49 -14.01
C ARG A 224 -12.17 8.24 -13.65
N ARG A 225 -12.07 9.56 -13.56
CA ARG A 225 -13.19 10.45 -13.29
C ARG A 225 -13.24 11.59 -14.30
N ARG A 226 -14.43 11.85 -14.84
CA ARG A 226 -14.69 13.10 -15.56
C ARG A 226 -14.96 14.20 -14.55
N VAL A 227 -14.24 15.31 -14.67
CA VAL A 227 -14.34 16.46 -13.78
C VAL A 227 -14.78 17.68 -14.58
N THR A 228 -15.84 18.34 -14.12
CA THR A 228 -16.29 19.61 -14.69
C THR A 228 -15.57 20.74 -13.96
N LEU A 229 -14.90 21.60 -14.71
CA LEU A 229 -14.23 22.78 -14.19
C LEU A 229 -15.01 24.04 -14.58
N ARG A 230 -14.98 25.05 -13.72
CA ARG A 230 -15.72 26.31 -13.87
C ARG A 230 -14.82 27.51 -13.61
N ARG A 231 -15.14 28.64 -14.23
CA ARG A 231 -14.57 29.95 -13.92
C ARG A 231 -15.68 30.98 -13.79
N GLU A 232 -15.48 32.02 -12.99
CA GLU A 232 -16.49 33.07 -12.82
C GLU A 232 -16.45 34.05 -14.00
N GLN A 233 -15.25 34.37 -14.48
CA GLN A 233 -15.04 35.35 -15.54
C GLN A 233 -14.03 34.86 -16.59
N ARG A 234 -14.13 35.39 -17.82
CA ARG A 234 -13.13 35.13 -18.86
C ARG A 234 -11.76 35.64 -18.40
N GLY A 235 -10.71 34.91 -18.77
CA GLY A 235 -9.34 35.22 -18.38
C GLY A 235 -8.92 34.62 -17.03
N GLN A 236 -9.87 34.17 -16.20
CA GLN A 236 -9.56 33.35 -15.04
C GLN A 236 -9.29 31.89 -15.45
N PRO A 237 -8.44 31.16 -14.69
CA PRO A 237 -8.33 29.71 -14.79
C PRO A 237 -9.66 29.02 -14.48
N PHE A 238 -9.88 27.84 -15.06
CA PHE A 238 -10.99 26.97 -14.70
C PHE A 238 -10.60 26.10 -13.52
N ARG A 239 -11.48 25.95 -12.54
CA ARG A 239 -11.25 25.13 -11.34
C ARG A 239 -12.31 24.07 -11.18
N SER A 240 -11.92 22.87 -10.77
CA SER A 240 -12.87 21.87 -10.31
C SER A 240 -13.44 22.23 -8.94
N PRO A 241 -14.53 21.58 -8.55
CA PRO A 241 -14.85 21.46 -7.14
C PRO A 241 -13.79 20.63 -6.39
N PHE A 242 -13.82 20.63 -5.05
CA PHE A 242 -12.92 19.80 -4.25
C PHE A 242 -13.14 18.31 -4.52
N ILE A 243 -12.04 17.58 -4.62
CA ILE A 243 -11.96 16.14 -4.85
C ILE A 243 -11.21 15.55 -3.66
N ARG A 244 -11.80 14.53 -3.05
CA ARG A 244 -11.22 13.75 -1.96
C ARG A 244 -10.64 12.45 -2.51
N LEU A 245 -9.43 12.13 -2.10
CA LEU A 245 -8.84 10.82 -2.40
C LEU A 245 -9.24 9.82 -1.33
N VAL A 246 -9.62 8.62 -1.76
CA VAL A 246 -10.12 7.55 -0.89
C VAL A 246 -9.37 6.25 -1.16
N GLY A 247 -9.21 5.40 -0.13
CA GLY A 247 -8.49 4.13 -0.25
C GLY A 247 -9.36 2.98 -0.74
N ASP A 248 -10.66 2.98 -0.40
CA ASP A 248 -11.54 1.83 -0.59
C ASP A 248 -12.84 2.16 -1.36
N VAL A 249 -13.54 1.11 -1.77
CA VAL A 249 -14.77 1.19 -2.58
C VAL A 249 -15.98 1.72 -1.79
N ILE A 250 -16.07 1.47 -0.48
CA ILE A 250 -17.19 1.94 0.35
C ILE A 250 -17.18 3.47 0.40
N ASP A 251 -15.99 4.09 0.42
CA ASP A 251 -15.84 5.54 0.33
C ASP A 251 -16.06 6.09 -1.07
N GLU A 252 -15.60 5.38 -2.10
CA GLU A 252 -15.85 5.76 -3.50
C GLU A 252 -17.35 5.81 -3.83
N GLU A 253 -18.13 4.88 -3.25
CA GLU A 253 -19.57 4.73 -3.44
C GLU A 253 -20.40 5.46 -2.37
N ALA A 254 -19.77 6.28 -1.52
CA ALA A 254 -20.47 6.98 -0.45
C ALA A 254 -21.61 7.88 -0.99
N PRO A 255 -22.79 7.92 -0.35
CA PRO A 255 -23.87 8.80 -0.80
C PRO A 255 -23.46 10.28 -0.80
N GLY A 256 -23.77 11.01 -1.88
CA GLY A 256 -23.59 12.46 -1.98
C GLY A 256 -22.18 12.92 -2.36
N VAL A 257 -21.27 12.01 -2.71
CA VAL A 257 -19.88 12.31 -3.10
C VAL A 257 -19.64 12.15 -4.61
N GLU A 258 -20.71 12.02 -5.39
CA GLU A 258 -20.64 11.77 -6.82
C GLU A 258 -19.85 12.89 -7.52
N GLY A 259 -18.70 12.54 -8.12
CA GLY A 259 -17.85 13.48 -8.83
C GLY A 259 -16.87 14.24 -7.94
N ARG A 260 -16.84 13.90 -6.65
CA ARG A 260 -16.00 14.54 -5.62
C ARG A 260 -15.02 13.57 -4.97
N VAL A 261 -14.95 12.32 -5.43
CA VAL A 261 -14.01 11.32 -4.92
C VAL A 261 -13.27 10.62 -6.05
N LEU A 262 -12.07 10.15 -5.75
CA LEU A 262 -11.27 9.28 -6.60
C LEU A 262 -10.58 8.23 -5.72
N ARG A 263 -10.77 6.95 -6.04
CA ARG A 263 -10.05 5.87 -5.37
C ARG A 263 -8.61 5.76 -5.88
N VAL A 264 -7.67 5.65 -4.94
CA VAL A 264 -6.23 5.64 -5.20
C VAL A 264 -5.49 4.60 -4.36
N GLY A 265 -4.36 4.12 -4.87
CA GLY A 265 -3.37 3.34 -4.11
C GLY A 265 -2.15 4.18 -3.71
N LEU A 266 -1.36 3.66 -2.77
CA LEU A 266 -0.06 4.24 -2.43
C LEU A 266 0.87 4.19 -3.66
N ARG A 267 1.54 5.32 -3.96
CA ARG A 267 2.40 5.53 -5.14
C ARG A 267 1.68 5.54 -6.49
N ASP A 268 0.36 5.58 -6.51
CA ASP A 268 -0.34 5.87 -7.76
C ASP A 268 0.10 7.22 -8.33
N GLN A 269 0.12 7.30 -9.66
CA GLN A 269 0.19 8.54 -10.42
C GLN A 269 -1.22 9.11 -10.58
N LEU A 270 -1.47 10.27 -10.01
CA LEU A 270 -2.65 11.08 -10.30
C LEU A 270 -2.37 11.93 -11.53
N ARG A 271 -3.12 11.75 -12.61
CA ARG A 271 -2.92 12.50 -13.86
C ARG A 271 -4.14 13.34 -14.20
N ILE A 272 -3.93 14.63 -14.44
CA ILE A 272 -4.90 15.48 -15.12
C ILE A 272 -4.74 15.25 -16.61
N VAL A 273 -5.81 14.94 -17.32
CA VAL A 273 -5.82 14.81 -18.78
C VAL A 273 -6.85 15.78 -19.34
N TYR A 274 -6.36 16.81 -20.01
CA TYR A 274 -7.15 17.84 -20.65
C TYR A 274 -7.03 17.74 -22.18
N PRO A 275 -8.12 17.51 -22.93
CA PRO A 275 -8.05 17.40 -24.38
C PRO A 275 -7.82 18.78 -25.03
N THR A 276 -6.85 18.87 -25.94
CA THR A 276 -6.62 20.04 -26.79
C THR A 276 -6.72 19.67 -28.27
N PRO A 277 -6.78 20.64 -29.21
CA PRO A 277 -6.77 20.35 -30.65
C PRO A 277 -5.51 19.59 -31.12
N SER A 278 -4.39 19.73 -30.42
CA SER A 278 -3.12 19.06 -30.76
C SER A 278 -2.97 17.70 -30.08
N GLY A 279 -3.84 17.36 -29.12
CA GLY A 279 -3.77 16.15 -28.32
C GLY A 279 -4.05 16.41 -26.84
N PRO A 280 -4.25 15.36 -26.03
CA PRO A 280 -4.32 15.53 -24.58
C PRO A 280 -3.02 16.11 -24.01
N VAL A 281 -3.17 17.04 -23.07
CA VAL A 281 -2.10 17.59 -22.23
C VAL A 281 -2.43 17.32 -20.77
N GLY A 282 -1.43 17.37 -19.89
CA GLY A 282 -1.61 17.04 -18.49
C GLY A 282 -0.41 17.38 -17.63
N THR A 283 -0.58 17.10 -16.34
CA THR A 283 0.48 17.06 -15.34
C THR A 283 0.13 15.93 -14.37
N SER A 284 1.13 15.43 -13.67
CA SER A 284 0.98 14.35 -12.72
C SER A 284 1.37 14.74 -11.29
N LEU A 285 0.85 13.97 -10.33
CA LEU A 285 1.17 14.09 -8.91
C LEU A 285 1.16 12.70 -8.28
N ARG A 286 2.07 12.43 -7.36
CA ARG A 286 2.15 11.13 -6.67
C ARG A 286 1.24 11.07 -5.46
N VAL A 287 0.72 9.89 -5.16
CA VAL A 287 0.06 9.58 -3.87
C VAL A 287 1.11 9.10 -2.87
N GLY A 288 1.41 9.94 -1.88
CA GLY A 288 2.56 9.76 -0.99
C GLY A 288 3.90 10.12 -1.66
N ARG A 289 4.84 10.64 -0.85
CA ARG A 289 6.20 11.02 -1.27
C ARG A 289 7.08 9.79 -1.57
N PRO A 290 8.19 9.93 -2.32
CA PRO A 290 9.16 8.86 -2.53
C PRO A 290 9.57 8.19 -1.22
N GLY A 291 9.73 6.86 -1.23
CA GLY A 291 10.09 6.13 -0.02
C GLY A 291 11.57 6.28 0.37
N ILE A 292 12.42 6.76 -0.54
CA ILE A 292 13.81 7.12 -0.29
C ILE A 292 13.95 8.31 0.68
N GLU A 293 12.91 9.14 0.78
CA GLU A 293 12.83 10.24 1.74
C GLU A 293 12.44 9.76 3.14
N ASP A 294 12.72 10.58 4.16
CA ASP A 294 12.38 10.32 5.57
C ASP A 294 11.22 11.16 6.12
N GLY A 295 10.48 11.85 5.24
CA GLY A 295 9.37 12.72 5.62
C GLY A 295 8.08 12.01 6.09
N PRO A 296 7.14 12.73 6.72
CA PRO A 296 5.89 12.17 7.26
C PRO A 296 4.91 11.65 6.19
N SER A 297 5.14 11.97 4.92
CA SER A 297 4.37 11.46 3.79
C SER A 297 5.19 10.52 2.89
N ALA A 298 6.45 10.23 3.23
CA ALA A 298 7.31 9.32 2.49
C ALA A 298 6.78 7.90 2.58
N ALA A 299 6.60 7.26 1.43
CA ALA A 299 5.98 5.95 1.39
C ALA A 299 6.79 4.92 2.17
N ARG A 300 6.08 4.11 2.94
CA ARG A 300 6.65 3.02 3.74
C ARG A 300 6.03 1.71 3.37
N ARG A 301 6.81 0.65 3.58
CA ARG A 301 6.36 -0.69 3.32
C ARG A 301 6.55 -1.58 4.53
N GLY A 302 5.47 -2.21 4.97
CA GLY A 302 5.50 -3.29 5.93
C GLY A 302 5.54 -4.64 5.23
N ARG A 303 6.24 -5.61 5.82
CA ARG A 303 6.23 -6.98 5.31
C ARG A 303 5.15 -7.78 6.02
N LEU A 304 4.18 -8.27 5.25
CA LEU A 304 3.13 -9.15 5.76
C LEU A 304 3.37 -10.57 5.26
N ARG A 305 3.47 -11.51 6.19
CA ARG A 305 3.56 -12.94 5.91
C ARG A 305 2.30 -13.63 6.42
N ILE A 306 1.61 -14.36 5.54
CA ILE A 306 0.29 -14.92 5.87
C ILE A 306 0.34 -16.44 5.84
N ARG A 307 -0.07 -17.08 6.93
CA ARG A 307 -0.23 -18.53 7.03
C ARG A 307 -1.72 -18.85 7.20
N VAL A 308 -2.29 -19.58 6.25
CA VAL A 308 -3.67 -20.10 6.37
C VAL A 308 -3.60 -21.52 6.90
N LEU A 309 -4.10 -21.74 8.12
CA LEU A 309 -4.01 -23.04 8.77
C LEU A 309 -5.11 -23.99 8.28
N ARG A 310 -4.79 -25.28 8.20
CA ARG A 310 -5.79 -26.34 8.06
C ARG A 310 -6.32 -26.78 9.43
N HIS A 311 -7.54 -27.31 9.48
CA HIS A 311 -8.12 -27.81 10.73
C HIS A 311 -7.37 -28.99 11.35
N ARG A 312 -6.66 -29.75 10.51
CA ARG A 312 -5.85 -30.92 10.84
C ARG A 312 -4.86 -31.16 9.71
N ASP A 313 -3.87 -32.00 9.98
CA ASP A 313 -2.92 -32.47 8.96
C ASP A 313 -3.64 -33.03 7.72
N GLY A 314 -3.30 -32.52 6.54
CA GLY A 314 -3.92 -32.83 5.25
C GLY A 314 -5.39 -32.41 5.11
N GLY A 315 -5.92 -31.62 6.05
CA GLY A 315 -7.31 -31.19 6.09
C GLY A 315 -7.64 -30.02 5.14
N VAL A 316 -8.89 -29.55 5.19
CA VAL A 316 -9.28 -28.32 4.48
C VAL A 316 -8.73 -27.08 5.21
N PRO A 317 -8.35 -26.02 4.48
CA PRO A 317 -7.94 -24.76 5.09
C PRO A 317 -9.07 -24.10 5.86
N ALA A 318 -8.73 -23.25 6.84
CA ALA A 318 -9.67 -22.52 7.69
C ALA A 318 -10.66 -21.64 6.90
N VAL A 319 -10.25 -21.17 5.72
CA VAL A 319 -11.05 -20.32 4.83
C VAL A 319 -10.91 -20.78 3.38
N GLY A 320 -11.91 -20.46 2.55
CA GLY A 320 -11.84 -20.64 1.10
C GLY A 320 -12.14 -22.05 0.58
N GLY A 321 -12.31 -23.04 1.46
CA GLY A 321 -12.73 -24.41 1.13
C GLY A 321 -11.63 -25.30 0.56
N ASP A 322 -10.71 -24.73 -0.23
CA ASP A 322 -9.50 -25.38 -0.75
C ASP A 322 -8.31 -24.41 -0.71
N ASP A 323 -7.11 -24.90 -1.03
CA ASP A 323 -5.87 -24.11 -0.99
C ASP A 323 -5.93 -22.89 -1.93
N ARG A 324 -6.54 -23.05 -3.10
CA ARG A 324 -6.63 -21.95 -4.08
C ARG A 324 -7.56 -20.85 -3.57
N GLY A 325 -8.65 -21.22 -2.92
CA GLY A 325 -9.57 -20.31 -2.25
C GLY A 325 -8.94 -19.62 -1.06
N ALA A 326 -8.22 -20.37 -0.22
CA ALA A 326 -7.45 -19.83 0.90
C ALA A 326 -6.44 -18.77 0.44
N LEU A 327 -5.62 -19.10 -0.58
CA LEU A 327 -4.65 -18.16 -1.14
C LEU A 327 -5.31 -16.92 -1.76
N ARG A 328 -6.49 -17.05 -2.38
CA ARG A 328 -7.23 -15.88 -2.91
C ARG A 328 -7.70 -14.97 -1.78
N ILE A 329 -8.27 -15.54 -0.71
CA ILE A 329 -8.74 -14.77 0.45
C ILE A 329 -7.57 -14.08 1.16
N ALA A 330 -6.47 -14.78 1.36
CA ALA A 330 -5.26 -14.21 1.97
C ALA A 330 -4.68 -13.04 1.14
N ARG A 331 -4.71 -13.13 -0.20
CA ARG A 331 -4.32 -11.99 -1.06
C ARG A 331 -5.26 -10.81 -0.92
N ASP A 332 -6.56 -11.05 -0.77
CA ASP A 332 -7.54 -9.97 -0.53
C ASP A 332 -7.27 -9.26 0.81
N GLN A 333 -6.78 -9.97 1.83
CA GLN A 333 -6.34 -9.33 3.08
C GLN A 333 -5.17 -8.35 2.86
N VAL A 334 -4.24 -8.64 1.95
CA VAL A 334 -3.18 -7.66 1.59
C VAL A 334 -3.78 -6.42 0.92
N SER A 335 -4.79 -6.58 0.05
CA SER A 335 -5.52 -5.46 -0.54
C SER A 335 -6.22 -4.63 0.53
N ILE A 336 -6.95 -5.26 1.45
CA ILE A 336 -7.68 -4.62 2.55
C ILE A 336 -6.72 -3.80 3.43
N ALA A 337 -5.57 -4.37 3.80
CA ALA A 337 -4.56 -3.65 4.55
C ALA A 337 -4.04 -2.41 3.80
N ASN A 338 -3.78 -2.51 2.49
CA ASN A 338 -3.38 -1.38 1.66
C ASN A 338 -4.45 -0.27 1.58
N GLU A 339 -5.72 -0.64 1.50
CA GLU A 339 -6.85 0.31 1.42
C GLU A 339 -6.97 1.20 2.67
N ILE A 340 -6.65 0.66 3.85
CA ILE A 340 -6.69 1.42 5.11
C ILE A 340 -5.41 2.22 5.32
N TRP A 341 -4.27 1.55 5.21
CA TRP A 341 -2.97 2.11 5.61
C TRP A 341 -2.40 3.14 4.61
N VAL A 342 -2.97 3.26 3.41
CA VAL A 342 -2.65 4.34 2.47
C VAL A 342 -2.91 5.74 3.06
N GLN A 343 -3.84 5.89 4.02
CA GLN A 343 -4.03 7.13 4.80
C GLN A 343 -2.74 7.58 5.50
N CYS A 344 -1.93 6.61 5.93
CA CYS A 344 -0.64 6.85 6.55
C CYS A 344 0.53 6.73 5.55
N ALA A 345 0.29 6.70 4.24
CA ALA A 345 1.33 6.42 3.25
C ALA A 345 2.13 5.13 3.56
N VAL A 346 1.44 4.10 4.04
CA VAL A 346 1.97 2.76 4.34
C VAL A 346 1.28 1.75 3.44
N GLY A 347 2.04 0.80 2.90
CA GLY A 347 1.52 -0.33 2.14
C GLY A 347 2.22 -1.65 2.50
N PHE A 348 1.67 -2.76 2.05
CA PHE A 348 2.15 -4.13 2.28
C PHE A 348 2.54 -4.84 0.98
N GLY A 349 2.72 -4.04 -0.09
CA GLY A 349 3.08 -4.51 -1.43
C GLY A 349 1.89 -5.02 -2.25
N ALA A 350 2.20 -5.53 -3.44
CA ALA A 350 1.18 -6.03 -4.35
C ALA A 350 0.63 -7.39 -3.84
N PRO A 351 -0.70 -7.59 -3.81
CA PRO A 351 -1.32 -8.85 -3.39
C PRO A 351 -0.79 -10.08 -4.13
N GLY A 352 -0.48 -9.92 -5.43
CA GLY A 352 0.05 -11.00 -6.26
C GLY A 352 1.44 -11.51 -5.85
N SER A 353 2.22 -10.70 -5.15
CA SER A 353 3.59 -11.00 -4.71
C SER A 353 3.74 -11.24 -3.20
N ALA A 354 2.63 -11.28 -2.47
CA ALA A 354 2.65 -11.46 -1.02
C ALA A 354 3.15 -12.86 -0.61
N ASP A 355 3.84 -12.93 0.54
CA ASP A 355 4.33 -14.17 1.15
C ASP A 355 3.15 -14.88 1.85
N ILE A 356 2.56 -15.87 1.17
CA ILE A 356 1.36 -16.55 1.63
C ILE A 356 1.54 -18.07 1.49
N GLU A 357 1.24 -18.80 2.55
CA GLU A 357 1.28 -20.25 2.56
C GLU A 357 0.02 -20.85 3.21
N VAL A 358 -0.43 -21.99 2.69
CA VAL A 358 -1.43 -22.84 3.36
C VAL A 358 -0.69 -23.96 4.06
N VAL A 359 -0.82 -24.05 5.39
CA VAL A 359 0.00 -24.96 6.21
C VAL A 359 -0.84 -25.82 7.13
N ASP A 360 -0.33 -27.02 7.41
CA ASP A 360 -0.86 -27.90 8.43
C ASP A 360 -0.57 -27.34 9.84
N PRO A 361 -1.40 -27.64 10.85
CA PRO A 361 -1.06 -27.34 12.22
C PRO A 361 0.25 -28.06 12.61
N PRO A 362 1.16 -27.40 13.36
CA PRO A 362 2.44 -27.99 13.69
C PRO A 362 2.26 -29.24 14.56
N PRO A 363 3.15 -30.24 14.45
CA PRO A 363 3.17 -31.34 15.41
C PRO A 363 3.48 -30.79 16.80
N ALA A 364 3.11 -31.56 17.83
CA ALA A 364 3.40 -31.23 19.22
C ALA A 364 4.92 -31.18 19.46
N SER A 365 5.53 -30.02 19.25
CA SER A 365 6.99 -29.83 19.16
C SER A 365 7.54 -28.88 20.22
N LEU A 366 6.64 -28.33 21.05
CA LEU A 366 6.94 -27.41 22.13
C LEU A 366 6.70 -28.10 23.48
N LEU A 367 7.66 -27.96 24.40
CA LEU A 367 7.53 -28.32 25.82
C LEU A 367 7.56 -27.05 26.68
N ALA A 368 6.50 -26.80 27.43
CA ALA A 368 6.42 -25.68 28.37
C ALA A 368 6.72 -26.14 29.80
N ILE A 369 7.42 -25.30 30.56
CA ILE A 369 7.79 -25.49 31.96
C ILE A 369 7.20 -24.36 32.80
N GLY A 370 6.49 -24.72 33.88
CA GLY A 370 5.79 -23.75 34.73
C GLY A 370 4.72 -22.94 33.96
N ASP A 371 4.04 -23.57 33.00
CA ASP A 371 3.00 -22.91 32.20
C ASP A 371 1.88 -22.38 33.09
N GLY A 372 1.50 -21.11 32.90
CA GLY A 372 0.48 -20.41 33.69
C GLY A 372 0.93 -19.95 35.09
N ASP A 373 1.69 -20.75 35.84
CA ASP A 373 2.06 -20.45 37.25
C ASP A 373 3.47 -19.88 37.44
N GLY A 374 4.42 -20.20 36.56
CA GLY A 374 5.83 -19.79 36.67
C GLY A 374 6.53 -20.19 37.97
N LEU A 375 6.10 -21.25 38.64
CA LEU A 375 6.66 -21.66 39.92
C LEU A 375 8.06 -22.27 39.77
N PRO A 376 9.03 -21.92 40.65
CA PRO A 376 10.31 -22.60 40.68
C PRO A 376 10.14 -24.04 41.16
N ALA A 377 11.03 -24.93 40.71
CA ALA A 377 11.04 -26.33 41.09
C ALA A 377 11.22 -26.52 42.61
N TRP A 378 10.53 -27.52 43.16
CA TRP A 378 10.84 -28.01 44.51
C TRP A 378 12.21 -28.70 44.53
N GLY A 379 12.56 -29.37 43.42
CA GLY A 379 13.78 -30.16 43.25
C GLY A 379 13.57 -31.64 43.55
N GLY A 380 14.43 -32.49 42.98
CA GLY A 380 14.34 -33.95 43.13
C GLY A 380 13.22 -34.60 42.31
N GLY A 381 12.51 -33.83 41.50
CA GLY A 381 11.60 -34.31 40.47
C GLY A 381 12.32 -34.61 39.16
N VAL A 382 11.60 -35.17 38.19
CA VAL A 382 12.12 -35.45 36.84
C VAL A 382 11.05 -35.08 35.81
N VAL A 383 11.48 -34.39 34.75
CA VAL A 383 10.68 -34.16 33.54
C VAL A 383 10.97 -35.29 32.55
N ARG A 384 9.94 -36.02 32.10
CA ARG A 384 10.05 -37.21 31.24
C ARG A 384 9.16 -37.14 30.01
N PHE A 385 9.76 -37.19 28.83
CA PHE A 385 9.04 -37.20 27.57
C PHE A 385 9.80 -38.01 26.52
N ARG A 386 9.25 -38.11 25.31
CA ARG A 386 9.93 -38.69 24.15
C ARG A 386 9.96 -37.67 23.03
N VAL A 387 11.09 -37.56 22.34
CA VAL A 387 11.27 -36.77 21.12
C VAL A 387 11.50 -37.71 19.94
N ASN A 388 10.63 -37.68 18.93
CA ASN A 388 10.61 -38.65 17.83
C ASN A 388 10.73 -40.11 18.33
N GLY A 389 10.03 -40.41 19.43
CA GLY A 389 10.04 -41.72 20.07
C GLY A 389 11.31 -42.06 20.86
N ARG A 390 12.29 -41.16 21.04
CA ARG A 390 13.47 -41.38 21.90
C ARG A 390 13.23 -40.80 23.29
N PRO A 391 13.45 -41.55 24.38
CA PRO A 391 13.19 -41.05 25.73
C PRO A 391 14.19 -39.96 26.13
N VAL A 392 13.69 -38.94 26.83
CA VAL A 392 14.47 -37.85 27.44
C VAL A 392 14.01 -37.71 28.88
N GLU A 393 14.97 -37.68 29.81
CA GLU A 393 14.73 -37.47 31.23
C GLU A 393 15.68 -36.41 31.76
N VAL A 394 15.14 -35.41 32.46
CA VAL A 394 15.91 -34.32 33.07
C VAL A 394 15.43 -34.09 34.49
N SER A 395 16.37 -34.10 35.45
CA SER A 395 16.04 -33.85 36.86
C SER A 395 15.83 -32.36 37.13
N THR A 396 14.83 -32.03 37.96
CA THR A 396 14.63 -30.66 38.43
C THR A 396 15.56 -30.35 39.61
N SER A 397 16.13 -29.14 39.61
CA SER A 397 17.00 -28.67 40.69
C SER A 397 16.21 -27.84 41.70
N VAL A 398 16.61 -27.90 42.98
CA VAL A 398 15.91 -27.17 44.06
C VAL A 398 15.88 -25.67 43.74
N SER A 399 14.69 -25.08 43.80
CA SER A 399 14.43 -23.66 43.54
C SER A 399 14.81 -23.17 42.13
N ALA A 400 15.05 -24.07 41.18
CA ALA A 400 15.33 -23.68 39.80
C ALA A 400 14.11 -23.00 39.17
N PRO A 401 14.23 -21.76 38.65
CA PRO A 401 13.15 -21.16 37.87
C PRO A 401 12.91 -21.96 36.57
N PRO A 402 11.71 -21.84 35.96
CA PRO A 402 11.37 -22.60 34.75
C PRO A 402 12.43 -22.53 33.64
N ILE A 403 13.04 -21.37 33.41
CA ILE A 403 14.09 -21.19 32.39
C ILE A 403 15.32 -22.06 32.62
N GLN A 404 15.73 -22.31 33.87
CA GLN A 404 16.88 -23.18 34.15
C GLN A 404 16.57 -24.64 33.83
N THR A 405 15.36 -25.11 34.16
CA THR A 405 14.90 -26.46 33.79
C THR A 405 14.80 -26.58 32.26
N ALA A 406 14.26 -25.57 31.57
CA ALA A 406 14.17 -25.54 30.11
C ALA A 406 15.55 -25.59 29.43
N LEU A 407 16.54 -24.83 29.93
CA LEU A 407 17.92 -24.87 29.45
C LEU A 407 18.57 -26.26 29.67
N ALA A 408 18.32 -26.89 30.81
CA ALA A 408 18.80 -28.26 31.08
C ALA A 408 18.18 -29.29 30.12
N ILE A 409 16.90 -29.11 29.77
CA ILE A 409 16.19 -29.91 28.75
C ILE A 409 16.79 -29.66 27.37
N GLY A 410 17.03 -28.39 26.99
CA GLY A 410 17.70 -28.05 25.74
C GLY A 410 19.07 -28.73 25.64
N GLU A 411 19.87 -28.69 26.70
CA GLU A 411 21.17 -29.36 26.68
C GLU A 411 21.06 -30.89 26.56
N ALA A 412 20.07 -31.51 27.21
CA ALA A 412 19.82 -32.94 27.05
C ALA A 412 19.41 -33.30 25.60
N LEU A 413 18.59 -32.46 24.96
CA LEU A 413 18.16 -32.63 23.58
C LEU A 413 19.32 -32.48 22.57
N ARG A 414 20.21 -31.50 22.78
CA ARG A 414 21.42 -31.32 21.96
C ARG A 414 22.31 -32.55 21.97
N ARG A 415 22.54 -33.14 23.16
CA ARG A 415 23.36 -34.36 23.30
C ARG A 415 22.85 -35.56 22.50
N ILE A 416 21.55 -35.61 22.20
CA ILE A 416 20.96 -36.70 21.41
C ILE A 416 20.63 -36.29 19.96
N GLY A 417 21.13 -35.13 19.50
CA GLY A 417 21.14 -34.71 18.10
C GLY A 417 19.99 -33.81 17.66
N PHE A 418 19.22 -33.21 18.58
CA PHE A 418 18.19 -32.22 18.25
C PHE A 418 18.72 -30.79 18.40
N VAL A 419 18.00 -29.84 17.80
CA VAL A 419 18.25 -28.41 17.86
C VAL A 419 17.11 -27.77 18.66
N PRO A 420 17.27 -27.58 19.97
CA PRO A 420 16.28 -26.94 20.81
C PRO A 420 16.46 -25.43 20.82
N GLU A 421 15.33 -24.74 20.77
CA GLU A 421 15.21 -23.31 20.97
C GLU A 421 14.48 -23.08 22.30
N VAL A 422 15.10 -22.29 23.18
CA VAL A 422 14.58 -22.04 24.53
C VAL A 422 14.20 -20.58 24.64
N THR A 423 12.96 -20.32 25.04
CA THR A 423 12.42 -18.97 25.19
C THR A 423 11.85 -18.81 26.59
N GLU A 424 12.08 -17.66 27.23
CA GLU A 424 11.43 -17.29 28.49
C GLU A 424 10.21 -16.41 28.20
N ASN A 425 9.05 -16.77 28.73
CA ASN A 425 7.82 -16.01 28.58
C ASN A 425 7.67 -15.01 29.74
N PRO A 426 6.98 -13.88 29.56
CA PRO A 426 6.63 -13.03 30.68
C PRO A 426 5.70 -13.76 31.66
N ARG A 427 5.56 -13.18 32.85
CA ARG A 427 4.63 -13.66 33.87
C ARG A 427 3.21 -13.35 33.44
N THR A 428 2.30 -14.30 33.60
CA THR A 428 0.85 -14.05 33.53
C THR A 428 0.42 -13.15 34.70
N GLU A 429 -0.79 -12.59 34.65
CA GLU A 429 -1.25 -11.68 35.71
C GLU A 429 -1.17 -12.31 37.12
N PHE A 430 -1.61 -13.58 37.22
CA PHE A 430 -1.64 -14.36 38.48
C PHE A 430 -0.47 -15.34 38.65
N GLY A 431 0.48 -15.39 37.70
CA GLY A 431 1.65 -16.23 37.81
C GLY A 431 2.57 -15.81 38.96
N ALA A 432 3.19 -16.76 39.64
CA ALA A 432 4.24 -16.51 40.62
C ALA A 432 5.56 -16.06 39.95
N GLY A 433 5.76 -16.40 38.67
CA GLY A 433 6.99 -16.08 37.93
C GLY A 433 6.85 -16.28 36.42
N ARG A 434 7.97 -16.15 35.72
CA ARG A 434 8.07 -16.39 34.27
C ARG A 434 8.01 -17.88 33.96
N SER A 435 7.40 -18.25 32.85
CA SER A 435 7.45 -19.62 32.32
C SER A 435 8.52 -19.73 31.23
N ALA A 436 8.83 -20.94 30.78
CA ALA A 436 9.76 -21.15 29.68
C ALA A 436 9.29 -22.24 28.73
N ASP A 437 9.58 -22.07 27.45
CA ASP A 437 9.27 -23.04 26.41
C ASP A 437 10.55 -23.60 25.78
N VAL A 438 10.45 -24.84 25.29
CA VAL A 438 11.47 -25.51 24.49
C VAL A 438 10.84 -26.00 23.20
N VAL A 439 11.09 -25.32 22.08
CA VAL A 439 10.74 -25.80 20.74
C VAL A 439 11.85 -26.72 20.24
N VAL A 440 11.48 -27.88 19.70
CA VAL A 440 12.46 -28.91 19.33
C VAL A 440 12.44 -29.16 17.83
N ARG A 441 13.59 -28.95 17.19
CA ARG A 441 13.82 -29.28 15.78
C ARG A 441 14.83 -30.40 15.61
N THR A 442 14.77 -31.11 14.50
CA THR A 442 15.82 -32.03 14.06
C THR A 442 17.04 -31.24 13.56
N ALA A 443 18.18 -31.92 13.35
CA ALA A 443 19.35 -31.31 12.73
C ALA A 443 19.11 -30.78 11.30
N THR A 444 18.06 -31.27 10.62
CA THR A 444 17.63 -30.78 9.30
C THR A 444 16.70 -29.58 9.37
N GLY A 445 16.34 -29.11 10.57
CA GLY A 445 15.44 -27.97 10.80
C GLY A 445 13.94 -28.30 10.71
N GLU A 446 13.58 -29.59 10.70
CA GLU A 446 12.18 -30.04 10.78
C GLU A 446 11.70 -30.04 12.23
N LEU A 447 10.41 -29.80 12.47
CA LEU A 447 9.84 -29.90 13.81
C LEU A 447 9.86 -31.36 14.29
N ALA A 448 10.32 -31.59 15.53
CA ALA A 448 10.30 -32.91 16.15
C ALA A 448 8.99 -33.12 16.92
N THR A 449 8.50 -34.35 16.99
CA THR A 449 7.28 -34.70 17.72
C THR A 449 7.62 -35.12 19.15
N LEU A 450 7.05 -34.39 20.11
CA LEU A 450 7.08 -34.66 21.53
C LEU A 450 5.86 -35.48 21.93
N THR A 451 6.09 -36.51 22.74
CA THR A 451 5.02 -37.33 23.32
C THR A 451 5.31 -37.62 24.79
N PRO A 452 4.27 -37.78 25.63
CA PRO A 452 4.47 -38.25 27.00
C PRO A 452 5.13 -39.62 27.04
N ASN A 453 5.90 -39.89 28.10
CA ASN A 453 6.33 -41.26 28.36
C ASN A 453 5.14 -42.07 28.90
N ARG A 454 4.77 -43.18 28.23
CA ARG A 454 3.55 -43.93 28.58
C ARG A 454 3.58 -44.38 30.04
N GLY A 455 2.51 -44.10 30.78
CA GLY A 455 2.32 -44.52 32.17
C GLY A 455 3.07 -43.70 33.22
N ALA A 456 3.73 -42.60 32.83
CA ALA A 456 4.40 -41.69 33.76
C ALA A 456 3.90 -40.25 33.56
N PRO A 457 3.81 -39.44 34.63
CA PRO A 457 3.52 -38.01 34.48
C PRO A 457 4.69 -37.30 33.80
N LEU A 458 4.38 -36.21 33.09
CA LEU A 458 5.37 -35.43 32.35
C LEU A 458 6.39 -34.76 33.27
N SER A 459 5.97 -34.34 34.48
CA SER A 459 6.84 -33.90 35.58
C SER A 459 6.44 -34.63 36.86
N THR A 460 7.44 -35.09 37.64
CA THR A 460 7.24 -35.56 39.01
C THR A 460 7.63 -34.53 40.08
N ASP A 461 8.03 -33.31 39.67
CA ASP A 461 8.26 -32.23 40.61
C ASP A 461 6.92 -31.76 41.20
N ARG A 462 6.87 -31.59 42.53
CA ARG A 462 5.62 -31.25 43.23
C ARG A 462 5.15 -29.82 42.99
N ARG A 463 6.02 -28.95 42.48
CA ARG A 463 5.77 -27.52 42.35
C ARG A 463 5.87 -27.05 40.90
N GLN A 464 6.83 -27.55 40.13
CA GLN A 464 7.03 -27.12 38.75
C GLN A 464 6.41 -28.10 37.75
N GLY A 465 5.30 -27.68 37.15
CA GLY A 465 4.64 -28.41 36.08
C GLY A 465 5.41 -28.40 34.75
N ALA A 466 5.08 -29.35 33.89
CA ALA A 466 5.49 -29.37 32.49
C ALA A 466 4.29 -29.77 31.62
N ALA A 467 4.20 -29.21 30.41
CA ALA A 467 3.14 -29.46 29.46
C ALA A 467 3.70 -29.56 28.03
N ILE A 468 3.18 -30.48 27.22
CA ILE A 468 3.50 -30.53 25.79
C ILE A 468 2.46 -29.68 25.06
N GLY A 469 2.93 -28.65 24.37
CA GLY A 469 2.08 -27.82 23.51
C GLY A 469 1.71 -28.59 22.23
N ALA A 470 0.42 -28.65 21.95
CA ALA A 470 -0.15 -29.24 20.75
C ALA A 470 -1.20 -28.28 20.19
N VAL A 471 -1.27 -28.18 18.86
CA VAL A 471 -2.24 -27.33 18.17
C VAL A 471 -3.34 -28.22 17.61
N ASP A 472 -4.58 -28.02 18.07
CA ASP A 472 -5.75 -28.79 17.66
C ASP A 472 -6.90 -27.88 17.20
N LEU A 473 -6.87 -27.48 15.93
CA LEU A 473 -7.83 -26.53 15.38
C LEU A 473 -9.22 -27.13 15.06
N ARG A 474 -9.53 -28.34 15.56
CA ARG A 474 -10.82 -29.01 15.34
C ARG A 474 -11.94 -28.36 16.15
N ASP A 475 -11.67 -27.96 17.39
CA ASP A 475 -12.60 -27.24 18.25
C ASP A 475 -12.35 -25.72 18.26
N GLY A 476 -11.17 -25.27 17.85
CA GLY A 476 -10.81 -23.87 17.68
C GLY A 476 -9.36 -23.65 18.05
N LEU A 477 -8.87 -22.42 18.00
CA LEU A 477 -7.65 -22.04 18.70
C LEU A 477 -8.05 -21.45 20.05
N ARG A 478 -7.40 -21.86 21.14
CA ARG A 478 -7.58 -21.24 22.43
C ARG A 478 -6.94 -19.84 22.46
N GLU A 479 -7.79 -18.82 22.40
CA GLU A 479 -7.40 -17.42 22.53
C GLU A 479 -6.88 -17.11 23.94
N PHE A 480 -5.97 -16.13 24.03
CA PHE A 480 -5.61 -15.54 25.30
C PHE A 480 -6.77 -14.70 25.86
N ASP A 481 -6.67 -14.36 27.13
CA ASP A 481 -7.52 -13.37 27.79
C ASP A 481 -6.65 -12.27 28.38
N ASN A 482 -7.26 -11.29 29.04
CA ASN A 482 -6.51 -10.19 29.66
C ASN A 482 -5.46 -10.68 30.68
N MET A 483 -5.66 -11.86 31.29
CA MET A 483 -4.74 -12.41 32.29
C MET A 483 -3.50 -13.06 31.66
N THR A 484 -3.60 -13.43 30.38
CA THR A 484 -2.60 -14.22 29.65
C THR A 484 -2.05 -13.52 28.41
N ALA A 485 -2.59 -12.36 28.00
CA ALA A 485 -2.20 -11.62 26.80
C ALA A 485 -0.69 -11.47 26.58
N ALA A 486 0.05 -11.05 27.63
CA ALA A 486 1.49 -10.89 27.53
C ALA A 486 2.24 -12.20 27.27
N ALA A 487 1.73 -13.33 27.77
CA ALA A 487 2.40 -14.63 27.63
C ALA A 487 1.83 -15.49 26.48
N GLY A 488 0.59 -15.25 26.05
CA GLY A 488 -0.17 -16.16 25.19
C GLY A 488 -0.54 -17.48 25.87
N THR A 489 -1.49 -18.20 25.29
CA THR A 489 -1.84 -19.56 25.69
C THR A 489 -0.77 -20.56 25.23
N LEU A 490 -0.72 -21.74 25.86
CA LEU A 490 0.19 -22.80 25.43
C LEU A 490 -0.01 -23.19 23.95
N GLU A 491 -1.25 -23.16 23.49
CA GLU A 491 -1.60 -23.52 22.11
C GLU A 491 -1.13 -22.45 21.11
N GLU A 492 -1.36 -21.17 21.40
CA GLU A 492 -0.86 -20.04 20.60
C GLU A 492 0.66 -20.06 20.52
N ARG A 493 1.36 -20.25 21.66
CA ARG A 493 2.82 -20.34 21.67
C ARG A 493 3.31 -21.53 20.85
N ALA A 494 2.63 -22.68 20.92
CA ALA A 494 2.96 -23.85 20.11
C ALA A 494 2.72 -23.61 18.62
N LEU A 495 1.70 -22.82 18.25
CA LEU A 495 1.46 -22.41 16.86
C LEU A 495 2.53 -21.43 16.37
N ILE A 496 2.70 -20.32 17.08
CA ILE A 496 3.48 -19.18 16.62
C ILE A 496 4.97 -19.49 16.66
N LYS A 497 5.50 -20.00 17.76
CA LYS A 497 6.96 -20.25 17.89
C LYS A 497 7.46 -21.37 16.98
N THR A 498 6.57 -22.16 16.39
CA THR A 498 6.95 -23.23 15.47
C THR A 498 6.89 -22.80 14.01
N LEU A 499 5.94 -21.90 13.67
CA LEU A 499 5.64 -21.48 12.29
C LEU A 499 6.02 -20.03 11.95
N GLY A 500 6.16 -19.14 12.93
CA GLY A 500 6.58 -17.75 12.73
C GLY A 500 7.95 -17.65 12.07
N ASP A 501 8.28 -16.49 11.52
CA ASP A 501 9.68 -16.17 11.29
C ASP A 501 10.32 -15.51 12.53
N ASP A 502 11.63 -15.63 12.61
CA ASP A 502 12.43 -14.96 13.64
C ASP A 502 12.84 -13.54 13.19
N ASP A 503 12.17 -12.98 12.17
CA ASP A 503 12.47 -11.66 11.61
C ASP A 503 11.56 -10.62 12.28
N PRO A 504 12.06 -9.83 13.24
CA PRO A 504 11.22 -8.88 13.95
C PRO A 504 10.76 -7.71 13.05
N GLY A 505 11.23 -7.61 11.80
CA GLY A 505 10.71 -6.68 10.80
C GLY A 505 9.51 -7.20 10.00
N THR A 506 9.14 -8.48 10.17
CA THR A 506 7.95 -9.07 9.54
C THR A 506 6.75 -9.01 10.49
N ILE A 507 5.57 -8.77 9.92
CA ILE A 507 4.29 -9.02 10.58
C ILE A 507 3.79 -10.40 10.13
N ASP A 508 3.69 -11.34 11.07
CA ASP A 508 3.13 -12.67 10.83
C ASP A 508 1.62 -12.67 11.06
N LEU A 509 0.83 -13.11 10.08
CA LEU A 509 -0.61 -13.27 10.17
C LEU A 509 -0.99 -14.75 10.06
N PHE A 510 -1.54 -15.31 11.13
CA PHE A 510 -2.11 -16.65 11.16
C PHE A 510 -3.63 -16.59 10.98
N ILE A 511 -4.17 -17.32 10.01
CA ILE A 511 -5.62 -17.44 9.79
C ILE A 511 -6.08 -18.81 10.27
N VAL A 512 -6.87 -18.84 11.34
CA VAL A 512 -7.42 -20.05 11.96
C VAL A 512 -8.93 -20.17 11.75
N ASN A 513 -9.50 -21.32 12.08
CA ASN A 513 -10.93 -21.57 11.90
C ASN A 513 -11.79 -20.65 12.77
N ARG A 514 -11.57 -20.70 14.07
CA ARG A 514 -12.32 -19.92 15.06
C ARG A 514 -11.51 -19.89 16.35
N PHE A 515 -11.78 -18.91 17.18
CA PHE A 515 -11.39 -18.96 18.58
C PHE A 515 -12.36 -19.83 19.39
N THR A 516 -11.88 -20.46 20.46
CA THR A 516 -12.66 -21.43 21.25
C THR A 516 -13.80 -20.81 22.04
N ASN A 517 -13.61 -19.64 22.66
CA ASN A 517 -14.68 -18.96 23.40
C ASN A 517 -15.54 -18.07 22.50
N GLY A 518 -15.09 -17.80 21.26
CA GLY A 518 -15.85 -17.09 20.23
C GLY A 518 -16.11 -15.62 20.55
N THR A 519 -15.35 -15.05 21.49
CA THR A 519 -15.49 -13.64 21.91
C THR A 519 -14.67 -12.68 21.05
N ARG A 520 -13.69 -13.21 20.31
CA ARG A 520 -12.75 -12.44 19.50
C ARG A 520 -12.84 -12.83 18.03
N GLN A 521 -12.37 -11.92 17.18
CA GLN A 521 -12.27 -12.11 15.73
C GLN A 521 -10.83 -11.95 15.24
N GLY A 522 -10.02 -11.20 16.01
CA GLY A 522 -8.59 -11.04 15.85
C GLY A 522 -7.93 -10.82 17.21
N GLU A 523 -6.62 -11.01 17.24
CA GLU A 523 -5.75 -10.57 18.32
C GLU A 523 -4.33 -10.32 17.78
N ALA A 524 -3.61 -9.42 18.44
CA ALA A 524 -2.24 -9.05 18.12
C ALA A 524 -1.31 -9.22 19.33
N PHE A 525 -0.11 -9.71 19.06
CA PHE A 525 1.01 -9.73 20.00
C PHE A 525 1.96 -8.59 19.67
N ILE A 526 2.21 -7.71 20.64
CA ILE A 526 3.00 -6.49 20.46
C ILE A 526 4.23 -6.47 21.37
N GLU A 527 5.18 -5.58 21.07
CA GLU A 527 6.41 -5.45 21.84
C GLU A 527 6.17 -4.85 23.24
N ALA A 528 5.30 -3.83 23.35
CA ALA A 528 5.02 -3.13 24.60
C ALA A 528 4.56 -4.03 25.76
N ASP A 529 4.00 -5.20 25.46
CA ASP A 529 3.55 -6.17 26.48
C ASP A 529 4.71 -6.97 27.09
N GLY A 530 5.93 -6.79 26.60
CA GLY A 530 7.10 -7.58 27.01
C GLY A 530 6.95 -9.07 26.65
N SER A 531 6.12 -9.35 25.65
CA SER A 531 5.79 -10.68 25.17
C SER A 531 7.00 -11.35 24.54
N ALA A 532 7.06 -12.68 24.68
CA ALA A 532 8.03 -13.52 23.95
C ALA A 532 7.66 -13.73 22.48
N ILE A 533 6.46 -13.29 22.10
CA ILE A 533 5.93 -13.24 20.76
C ILE A 533 5.67 -11.78 20.43
N ILE A 534 6.18 -11.30 19.31
CA ILE A 534 5.96 -9.93 18.86
C ILE A 534 5.56 -9.93 17.39
N ASN A 535 4.95 -8.84 16.94
CA ASN A 535 4.61 -8.58 15.54
C ASN A 535 3.81 -9.72 14.89
N THR A 536 2.94 -10.35 15.68
CA THR A 536 2.13 -11.50 15.24
C THR A 536 0.65 -11.20 15.42
N LEU A 537 -0.16 -11.59 14.44
CA LEU A 537 -1.61 -11.50 14.47
C LEU A 537 -2.21 -12.89 14.31
N ILE A 538 -3.32 -13.15 14.98
CA ILE A 538 -4.17 -14.30 14.68
C ILE A 538 -5.56 -13.79 14.33
N LEU A 539 -6.09 -14.23 13.19
CA LEU A 539 -7.46 -13.94 12.76
C LEU A 539 -8.27 -15.22 12.65
N ASP A 540 -9.49 -15.15 13.14
CA ASP A 540 -10.48 -16.19 13.00
C ASP A 540 -11.24 -16.03 11.65
N ARG A 541 -11.95 -17.08 11.23
CA ARG A 541 -12.68 -17.03 9.95
C ARG A 541 -13.78 -15.96 9.92
N ASN A 542 -14.34 -15.58 11.07
CA ASN A 542 -15.42 -14.60 11.14
C ASN A 542 -14.88 -13.18 10.93
N GLY A 543 -13.71 -12.86 11.47
CA GLY A 543 -12.98 -11.63 11.15
C GLY A 543 -12.66 -11.54 9.66
N ILE A 544 -12.17 -12.63 9.07
CA ILE A 544 -11.93 -12.71 7.62
C ILE A 544 -13.22 -12.59 6.80
N ARG A 545 -14.34 -13.17 7.26
CA ARG A 545 -15.63 -13.09 6.55
C ARG A 545 -16.19 -11.68 6.53
N GLN A 546 -16.00 -10.91 7.61
CA GLN A 546 -16.48 -9.53 7.69
C GLN A 546 -15.69 -8.59 6.78
N GLN A 547 -14.42 -8.89 6.48
CA GLN A 547 -13.62 -8.10 5.52
C GLN A 547 -13.71 -6.58 5.80
N ARG A 548 -14.27 -5.83 4.84
CA ARG A 548 -14.46 -4.37 4.83
C ARG A 548 -15.63 -3.91 5.71
N GLU A 549 -16.29 -4.84 6.40
CA GLU A 549 -17.32 -4.54 7.41
C GLU A 549 -16.71 -4.21 8.77
N ALA A 550 -15.71 -4.99 9.19
CA ALA A 550 -15.10 -4.84 10.51
C ALA A 550 -13.66 -4.35 10.48
N TRP A 551 -12.97 -4.47 9.33
CA TRP A 551 -11.56 -4.11 9.18
C TRP A 551 -10.63 -4.75 10.23
N THR A 552 -11.02 -5.90 10.78
CA THR A 552 -10.36 -6.58 11.90
C THR A 552 -8.86 -6.72 11.68
N GLN A 553 -8.44 -7.20 10.51
CA GLN A 553 -7.02 -7.33 10.20
C GLN A 553 -6.27 -5.99 10.27
N SER A 554 -6.85 -4.92 9.72
CA SER A 554 -6.20 -3.61 9.70
C SER A 554 -6.12 -3.01 11.10
N HIS A 555 -7.13 -3.27 11.95
CA HIS A 555 -7.14 -2.94 13.36
C HIS A 555 -6.01 -3.67 14.12
N GLU A 556 -5.89 -4.99 13.97
CA GLU A 556 -4.82 -5.76 14.61
C GLU A 556 -3.41 -5.33 14.15
N ILE A 557 -3.26 -5.00 12.86
CA ILE A 557 -2.02 -4.39 12.35
C ILE A 557 -1.75 -3.04 13.03
N GLY A 558 -2.78 -2.29 13.39
CA GLY A 558 -2.68 -1.05 14.14
C GLY A 558 -2.06 -1.22 15.52
N HIS A 559 -2.43 -2.26 16.26
CA HIS A 559 -1.80 -2.58 17.54
C HIS A 559 -0.29 -2.78 17.40
N ILE A 560 0.14 -3.52 16.38
CA ILE A 560 1.55 -3.75 16.09
C ILE A 560 2.25 -2.46 15.66
N LEU A 561 1.75 -1.80 14.62
CA LEU A 561 2.44 -0.66 14.03
C LEU A 561 2.57 0.51 15.01
N MET A 562 1.54 0.73 15.84
CA MET A 562 1.53 1.80 16.85
C MET A 562 2.10 1.37 18.20
N ASP A 563 2.42 0.09 18.38
CA ASP A 563 2.86 -0.49 19.65
C ASP A 563 1.93 -0.01 20.79
N MET A 564 0.66 -0.35 20.66
CA MET A 564 -0.43 0.16 21.51
C MET A 564 -1.30 -0.99 22.05
N PRO A 565 -1.24 -1.31 23.36
CA PRO A 565 -1.98 -2.45 23.94
C PRO A 565 -3.46 -2.17 24.24
N PHE A 566 -3.92 -0.92 24.12
CA PHE A 566 -5.28 -0.52 24.50
C PHE A 566 -5.97 0.24 23.38
N HIS A 567 -7.28 0.13 23.31
CA HIS A 567 -8.12 0.95 22.44
C HIS A 567 -8.31 2.37 23.01
N PRO A 568 -8.40 3.43 22.17
CA PRO A 568 -8.55 4.81 22.62
C PRO A 568 -9.80 5.10 23.46
N ASP A 569 -10.90 4.38 23.20
CA ASP A 569 -12.17 4.44 23.92
C ASP A 569 -12.09 3.86 25.34
N ASN A 570 -11.09 3.01 25.65
CA ASN A 570 -10.83 2.59 27.03
C ASN A 570 -10.43 3.76 27.95
N VAL A 571 -9.99 4.89 27.39
CA VAL A 571 -9.46 6.05 28.13
C VAL A 571 -10.03 7.39 27.67
N GLY A 572 -10.90 7.41 26.66
CA GLY A 572 -11.38 8.61 25.97
C GLY A 572 -12.83 8.48 25.48
N PRO A 573 -13.38 9.52 24.82
CA PRO A 573 -14.71 9.44 24.24
C PRO A 573 -14.72 8.45 23.07
N ASP A 574 -15.70 7.55 23.07
CA ASP A 574 -16.01 6.60 21.99
C ASP A 574 -16.14 7.32 20.63
N ARG A 575 -15.46 6.79 19.61
CA ARG A 575 -15.41 7.30 18.24
C ARG A 575 -15.47 6.12 17.28
N PRO A 576 -16.66 5.55 17.03
CA PRO A 576 -16.83 4.26 16.35
C PRO A 576 -16.44 4.28 14.85
N TRP A 577 -16.01 5.42 14.33
CA TRP A 577 -15.47 5.57 12.97
C TRP A 577 -13.93 5.50 12.90
N LEU A 578 -13.23 5.54 14.04
CA LEU A 578 -11.78 5.35 14.10
C LEU A 578 -11.44 3.86 14.01
N LEU A 579 -10.35 3.54 13.32
CA LEU A 579 -9.92 2.15 13.14
C LEU A 579 -9.62 1.47 14.47
N MET A 580 -8.99 2.16 15.42
CA MET A 580 -8.53 1.58 16.69
C MET A 580 -9.59 1.50 17.79
N ASP A 581 -10.84 1.84 17.48
CA ASP A 581 -11.96 1.81 18.42
C ASP A 581 -12.48 0.37 18.61
N ALA A 582 -12.66 -0.06 19.86
CA ALA A 582 -12.95 -1.45 20.22
C ALA A 582 -14.35 -1.93 19.80
N ASP A 583 -15.35 -1.04 19.81
CA ASP A 583 -16.77 -1.39 19.68
C ASP A 583 -17.25 -1.41 18.22
N SER A 584 -16.31 -1.30 17.29
CA SER A 584 -16.59 -0.88 15.94
C SER A 584 -16.64 -2.06 14.96
N SER A 585 -17.79 -2.25 14.31
CA SER A 585 -18.03 -3.41 13.41
C SER A 585 -18.98 -3.12 12.24
N GLN A 586 -18.98 -1.89 11.72
CA GLN A 586 -19.91 -1.46 10.67
C GLN A 586 -19.18 -1.12 9.36
N GLY A 587 -19.52 -1.81 8.28
CA GLY A 587 -19.00 -1.58 6.92
C GLY A 587 -19.58 -0.36 6.23
N LEU A 588 -19.61 0.77 6.92
CA LEU A 588 -20.21 2.01 6.45
C LEU A 588 -19.13 3.07 6.24
N VAL A 589 -19.49 4.13 5.53
CA VAL A 589 -18.64 5.33 5.36
C VAL A 589 -18.27 5.96 6.72
N THR A 590 -19.16 5.79 7.70
CA THR A 590 -19.01 6.19 9.11
C THR A 590 -18.47 5.08 10.01
N GLY A 591 -18.02 3.96 9.43
CA GLY A 591 -17.45 2.82 10.14
C GLY A 591 -15.97 2.97 10.48
N PRO A 592 -15.39 2.00 11.21
CA PRO A 592 -14.04 2.09 11.80
C PRO A 592 -12.93 1.84 10.80
N LYS A 593 -12.62 2.87 10.03
CA LYS A 593 -11.55 2.80 9.04
C LYS A 593 -10.73 4.08 8.94
N ARG A 594 -11.00 5.06 9.80
CA ARG A 594 -10.22 6.30 9.84
C ARG A 594 -9.03 6.16 10.76
N LEU A 595 -7.87 6.54 10.25
CA LEU A 595 -6.68 6.75 11.06
C LEU A 595 -6.50 8.25 11.22
N THR A 596 -6.25 8.71 12.42
CA THR A 596 -5.86 10.08 12.70
C THR A 596 -4.42 10.35 12.26
N ARG A 597 -4.07 11.62 12.11
CA ARG A 597 -2.69 12.01 11.81
C ARG A 597 -1.72 11.62 12.94
N ASP A 598 -2.19 11.65 14.19
CA ASP A 598 -1.41 11.26 15.36
C ASP A 598 -1.15 9.74 15.39
N GLU A 599 -2.15 8.93 15.03
CA GLU A 599 -1.97 7.48 14.85
C GLU A 599 -0.98 7.17 13.73
N CYS A 600 -1.07 7.85 12.58
CA CYS A 600 -0.07 7.70 11.51
C CYS A 600 1.34 8.12 11.95
N HIS A 601 1.46 9.20 12.73
CA HIS A 601 2.74 9.64 13.29
C HIS A 601 3.28 8.64 14.29
N ARG A 602 2.44 8.10 15.16
CA ARG A 602 2.81 7.07 16.13
C ARG A 602 3.29 5.80 15.42
N ALA A 603 2.57 5.34 14.40
CA ALA A 603 2.97 4.19 13.60
C ALA A 603 4.35 4.39 12.97
N ARG A 604 4.61 5.56 12.38
CA ARG A 604 5.95 5.90 11.85
C ARG A 604 7.03 5.96 12.91
N ASN A 605 6.73 6.50 14.09
CA ASN A 605 7.72 6.63 15.16
C ASN A 605 8.06 5.28 15.79
N ARG A 606 7.06 4.40 15.97
CA ARG A 606 7.21 3.11 16.63
C ARG A 606 7.71 2.01 15.71
N SER A 607 7.39 2.10 14.42
CA SER A 607 7.68 1.05 13.46
C SER A 607 8.52 1.50 12.26
N GLY A 608 8.84 2.78 12.11
CA GLY A 608 9.54 3.33 10.95
C GLY A 608 11.01 2.93 10.80
N VAL A 609 11.66 3.50 9.79
CA VAL A 609 13.06 3.23 9.39
C VAL A 609 14.12 3.41 10.48
N ASN A 610 13.80 4.15 11.54
CA ASN A 610 14.69 4.41 12.68
C ASN A 610 14.24 3.68 13.96
N ALA A 611 13.17 2.89 13.89
CA ALA A 611 12.67 2.10 15.01
C ALA A 611 13.42 0.77 15.12
N VAL A 612 13.42 0.20 16.33
CA VAL A 612 13.96 -1.12 16.62
C VAL A 612 12.84 -1.94 17.29
N PRO A 613 12.31 -2.98 16.63
CA PRO A 613 12.63 -3.39 15.27
C PRO A 613 12.06 -2.43 14.20
N THR A 614 12.68 -2.44 13.01
CA THR A 614 12.16 -1.70 11.85
C THR A 614 11.13 -2.59 11.13
N ILE A 615 9.84 -2.29 11.28
CA ILE A 615 8.75 -3.00 10.60
C ILE A 615 8.36 -2.30 9.28
N LEU A 616 8.38 -0.97 9.29
CA LEU A 616 8.05 -0.10 8.16
C LEU A 616 9.33 0.43 7.50
N GLY A 617 9.83 -0.35 6.54
CA GLY A 617 10.99 0.00 5.72
C GLY A 617 10.69 1.04 4.64
N ARG A 618 11.76 1.50 3.97
CA ARG A 618 11.64 2.32 2.75
C ARG A 618 11.03 1.49 1.63
N HIS A 619 10.13 2.10 0.87
CA HIS A 619 9.33 1.40 -0.13
C HIS A 619 10.20 0.78 -1.26
N GLU A 620 11.29 1.44 -1.63
CA GLU A 620 12.20 1.07 -2.72
C GLU A 620 13.24 0.01 -2.29
N ASP A 621 13.67 0.02 -1.02
CA ASP A 621 14.68 -0.91 -0.49
C ASP A 621 14.19 -2.37 -0.55
N GLU A 622 12.89 -2.58 -0.35
CA GLU A 622 12.31 -3.93 -0.34
C GLU A 622 12.04 -4.47 -1.76
N ALA A 623 11.85 -3.60 -2.76
CA ALA A 623 11.81 -4.03 -4.16
C ALA A 623 13.16 -4.61 -4.62
N ALA A 624 14.27 -4.13 -4.02
CA ALA A 624 15.61 -4.64 -4.26
C ALA A 624 15.95 -5.90 -3.43
N ARG A 625 15.37 -6.04 -2.22
CA ARG A 625 15.45 -7.27 -1.42
C ARG A 625 14.55 -8.34 -2.01
N ARG A 626 15.03 -9.02 -3.07
CA ARG A 626 14.47 -10.33 -3.45
C ARG A 626 14.36 -11.17 -2.18
N PRO A 627 13.22 -11.84 -1.91
CA PRO A 627 13.20 -12.83 -0.84
C PRO A 627 14.36 -13.77 -1.14
N ALA A 628 15.29 -13.90 -0.20
CA ALA A 628 16.27 -14.97 -0.25
C ALA A 628 15.43 -16.22 -0.48
N ARG A 629 15.58 -16.83 -1.67
CA ARG A 629 14.88 -18.08 -2.00
C ARG A 629 15.06 -18.95 -0.76
N PRO A 630 13.99 -19.40 -0.08
CA PRO A 630 14.18 -20.40 0.95
C PRO A 630 15.00 -21.48 0.28
N ALA A 631 16.17 -21.80 0.86
CA ALA A 631 17.03 -22.86 0.35
C ALA A 631 16.10 -24.01 0.04
N ARG A 632 16.03 -24.42 -1.24
CA ARG A 632 15.12 -25.45 -1.71
C ARG A 632 15.24 -26.61 -0.71
N ARG A 633 14.26 -26.77 0.16
CA ARG A 633 14.11 -27.98 0.97
C ARG A 633 13.85 -29.05 -0.08
N ALA A 634 14.89 -29.83 -0.39
CA ALA A 634 14.78 -30.97 -1.27
C ALA A 634 13.74 -31.90 -0.64
N ARG A 635 12.66 -32.17 -1.39
CA ARG A 635 11.70 -33.21 -1.05
C ARG A 635 12.35 -34.58 -1.15
#